data_AF-A0A2H5N5K9-F1
#
_entry.id   AF-A0A2H5N5K9-F1
#
_cell.length_a   1.000
_cell.length_b   1.000
_cell.length_c   1.000
_cell.angle_alpha   90.00
_cell.angle_beta   90.00
_cell.angle_gamma   90.00
#
_symmetry.space_group_name_H-M   'P 1'
#
loop_
_entity.id
_entity.type
_entity.pdbx_description
1 polymer ?
#
loop_
_entity_poly.entity_id
_entity_poly.type
_entity_poly.pdbx_seq_one_letter_code
_entity_poly.pdbx_strand_id
1 'polypeptide(L)' 'MYPEAKLKPEAKNDTSTTASEPIEREYLEYNDTNTVFKGEACDDLGGTFCEREYQRGVY' A
#
# COMPACT_ATOMS: atom_id res chain seq x y z
N MET A 1 -22.26 -13.84 -7.47
CA MET A 1 -21.16 -14.80 -7.22
C MET A 1 -20.21 -14.69 -8.40
N TYR A 2 -19.02 -14.12 -8.22
CA TYR A 2 -18.02 -14.10 -9.29
C TYR A 2 -17.37 -15.48 -9.40
N PRO A 3 -17.18 -16.03 -10.60
CA PRO A 3 -16.55 -17.33 -10.75
C PRO A 3 -15.05 -17.22 -10.43
N GLU A 4 -14.55 -18.15 -9.62
CA GLU A 4 -13.13 -18.23 -9.26
C GLU A 4 -12.29 -18.57 -10.50
N ALA A 5 -11.38 -17.68 -10.89
CA ALA A 5 -10.48 -17.91 -12.01
C ALA A 5 -9.36 -18.88 -11.58
N LYS A 6 -9.40 -20.11 -12.11
CA LYS A 6 -8.29 -21.07 -11.96
C LYS A 6 -7.13 -20.63 -12.85
N LEU A 7 -6.06 -20.09 -12.24
CA LEU A 7 -4.81 -19.82 -12.95
C LEU A 7 -4.19 -21.15 -13.41
N LYS A 8 -4.00 -21.31 -14.72
CA LYS A 8 -3.24 -22.44 -15.27
C LYS A 8 -1.76 -22.24 -14.91
N PRO A 9 -1.05 -23.25 -14.39
CA PRO A 9 0.39 -23.15 -14.20
C PRO A 9 1.05 -23.01 -15.58
N GLU A 10 1.71 -21.88 -15.82
CA GLU A 10 2.52 -21.69 -17.02
C GLU A 10 3.73 -22.64 -17.03
N ALA A 11 4.14 -23.04 -18.22
CA ALA A 11 5.27 -23.93 -18.43
C ALA A 11 6.54 -23.31 -17.84
N LYS A 12 7.21 -24.04 -16.97
CA LYS A 12 8.52 -23.67 -16.40
C LYS A 12 9.53 -23.58 -17.54
N ASN A 13 9.83 -22.36 -17.99
CA ASN A 13 11.07 -22.10 -18.71
C ASN A 13 12.18 -21.99 -17.66
N ASP A 14 12.98 -23.05 -17.57
CA ASP A 14 14.24 -23.11 -16.82
C ASP A 14 15.26 -22.14 -17.44
N THR A 15 15.07 -20.84 -17.20
CA THR A 15 16.15 -19.82 -17.20
C THR A 15 15.68 -18.65 -16.34
N SER A 16 15.39 -18.96 -15.08
CA SER A 16 15.36 -17.94 -14.02
C SER A 16 16.79 -17.49 -13.77
N THR A 17 17.36 -16.67 -14.66
CA THR A 17 18.49 -15.82 -14.29
C THR A 17 17.93 -14.75 -13.36
N THR A 18 17.74 -15.13 -12.10
CA THR A 18 17.52 -14.18 -11.02
C THR A 18 18.77 -13.33 -10.98
N ALA A 19 18.71 -12.14 -11.58
CA ALA A 19 19.72 -11.13 -11.38
C ALA A 19 19.75 -10.84 -9.88
N SER A 20 20.73 -11.41 -9.18
CA SER A 20 21.00 -11.15 -7.77
C SER A 20 21.79 -9.85 -7.63
N GLU A 21 21.37 -8.81 -8.35
CA GLU A 21 21.90 -7.48 -8.08
C GLU A 21 21.26 -6.99 -6.77
N PRO A 22 22.04 -6.48 -5.80
CA PRO A 22 21.50 -5.80 -4.65
C PRO A 22 20.87 -4.50 -5.14
N ILE A 23 19.62 -4.58 -5.61
CA ILE A 23 18.81 -3.40 -5.82
C ILE A 23 18.54 -2.86 -4.42
N GLU A 24 19.22 -1.77 -4.03
CA GLU A 24 18.83 -0.96 -2.88
C GLU A 24 17.43 -0.40 -3.18
N ARG A 25 16.43 -1.19 -2.83
CA ARG A 25 15.04 -0.78 -2.84
C ARG A 25 14.86 0.13 -1.63
N GLU A 26 14.62 1.40 -1.88
CA GLU A 26 14.19 2.32 -0.83
C GLU A 26 12.78 1.90 -0.39
N TYR A 27 12.72 1.11 0.69
CA TYR A 27 11.45 0.75 1.32
C TYR A 27 10.98 1.97 2.12
N LEU A 28 9.85 2.55 1.71
CA LEU A 28 9.18 3.55 2.51
C LEU A 28 8.58 2.87 3.76
N GLU A 29 9.07 3.24 4.94
CA GLU A 29 8.63 2.66 6.20
C GLU A 29 7.41 3.41 6.73
N TYR A 30 6.25 2.75 6.74
CA TYR A 30 5.00 3.32 7.23
C TYR A 30 4.86 3.09 8.74
N ASN A 31 5.73 3.74 9.53
CA ASN A 31 5.68 3.70 11.00
C ASN A 31 4.72 4.73 11.61
N ASP A 32 4.15 5.60 10.79
CA ASP A 32 3.19 6.57 11.27
C ASP A 32 1.90 5.89 11.72
N THR A 33 1.38 6.34 12.85
CA THR A 33 0.09 5.87 13.39
C THR A 33 -1.10 6.25 12.51
N ASN A 34 -0.90 7.14 11.53
CA ASN A 34 -1.94 7.73 10.70
C ASN A 34 -1.80 7.23 9.27
N THR A 35 -2.32 6.04 9.01
CA THR A 35 -2.30 5.40 7.70
C THR A 35 -3.49 5.76 6.82
N VAL A 36 -4.38 6.62 7.31
CA VAL A 36 -5.62 7.01 6.64
C VAL A 36 -5.46 8.29 5.82
N PHE A 37 -6.23 8.39 4.74
CA PHE A 37 -6.25 9.60 3.92
C PHE A 37 -6.85 10.76 4.71
N LYS A 38 -6.08 11.85 4.79
CA LYS A 38 -6.43 13.04 5.60
C LYS A 38 -7.80 13.63 5.28
N GLY A 39 -8.30 13.43 4.05
CA GLY A 39 -9.52 14.05 3.55
C GLY A 39 -10.81 13.69 4.31
N GLU A 40 -10.97 12.42 4.65
CA GLU A 40 -12.19 11.89 5.28
C GLU A 40 -11.90 11.34 6.69
N ALA A 41 -10.64 11.33 7.12
CA ALA A 41 -10.22 10.74 8.39
C ALA A 41 -10.92 11.36 9.61
N CYS A 42 -11.18 12.68 9.61
CA CYS A 42 -11.92 13.32 10.70
C CYS A 42 -13.40 12.92 10.71
N ASP A 43 -14.03 12.78 9.54
CA ASP A 43 -15.45 12.43 9.41
C ASP A 43 -15.70 10.95 9.76
N ASP A 44 -14.79 10.05 9.36
CA ASP A 44 -14.92 8.61 9.59
C ASP A 44 -14.43 8.15 10.97
N LEU A 45 -13.29 8.67 11.44
CA LEU A 45 -12.61 8.18 12.65
C LEU A 45 -12.64 9.17 13.81
N GLY A 46 -12.76 10.47 13.52
CA GLY A 46 -12.79 11.51 14.53
C GLY A 46 -11.50 11.60 15.38
N GLY A 47 -11.59 12.24 16.54
CA GLY A 47 -10.49 12.29 17.51
C GLY A 47 -9.24 13.00 16.99
N THR A 48 -8.08 12.33 17.06
CA THR A 48 -6.78 12.89 16.66
C THR A 48 -6.75 13.27 15.17
N PHE A 49 -7.59 12.66 14.34
CA PHE A 49 -7.72 12.99 12.92
C PHE A 49 -8.44 14.32 12.66
N CYS A 50 -9.13 14.88 13.66
CA CYS A 50 -9.73 16.21 13.58
C CYS A 50 -8.80 17.33 14.08
N GLU A 51 -7.55 17.00 14.44
CA GLU A 51 -6.58 18.02 14.81
C GLU A 51 -6.13 18.84 13.59
N ARG A 52 -5.75 20.08 13.84
CA ARG A 52 -5.40 21.07 12.80
C ARG A 52 -4.33 20.57 11.82
N GLU A 53 -3.41 19.71 12.28
CA GLU A 53 -2.31 19.17 11.48
C GLU A 53 -2.78 18.16 10.42
N TYR A 54 -3.90 17.47 10.69
CA TYR A 54 -4.51 16.51 9.76
C TYR A 54 -5.51 17.15 8.81
N GLN A 55 -6.05 18.33 9.16
CA GLN A 55 -6.97 19.09 8.30
C GLN A 55 -6.26 20.04 7.32
N ARG A 56 -4.94 20.23 7.44
CA ARG A 56 -4.18 21.09 6.52
C ARG A 56 -3.94 20.40 5.16
N GLY A 57 -4.37 21.04 4.08
CA GLY A 57 -4.17 20.54 2.70
C GLY A 57 -5.26 19.60 2.21
N VAL A 58 -6.33 19.43 2.98
CA VAL A 58 -7.59 18.82 2.56
C VAL A 58 -8.44 19.93 1.96
N TYR A 59 -8.62 19.93 0.63
CA TYR A 59 -9.48 20.86 -0.12
C TYR A 59 -10.48 20.09 -0.96
#